data_AF-A0A7Y1UGL3-F1
#
_entry.id   AF-A0A7Y1UGL3-F1
#
_cell.length_a   1.000
_cell.length_b   1.000
_cell.length_c   1.000
_cell.angle_alpha   90.00
_cell.angle_beta   90.00
_cell.angle_gamma   90.00
#
_symmetry.space_group_name_H-M   'P 1'
#
loop_
_entity.id
_entity.type
_entity.pdbx_description
1 polymer ?
#
loop_
_entity_poly.entity_id
_entity_poly.type
_entity_poly.pdbx_seq_one_letter_code
_entity_poly.pdbx_strand_id
1 'polypeptide(L)'
;MKLRRTAIWTIGICSCLAGAIGAAEPAEEDLELLRQNGIATETGGVVAYLDRLQPDPRRQAEMARLVEQLAAPAFADREAASKALSVVGEAARPLLTEAARSDDPEVQARARKILSQLESGSQLRQSLLLAALKILRARGDAGAAPAILATLASPCDNHTGGLATEALWASAAPVHLDLFAGALDHEDQRVRAAAIVALEAAAGADAVARITPLLDDREAVIRLAAARALIDRKPKRAVEVLVALAGENDGEPAWQADALLQMKTGHKLALDGAGTIGGGWKKWFEKEFAAAKLDTRLGAKRHDLGAGRGVLVETFARGADTLAAGYGRFLYEADNDGPARVADGQLRLDGDNPEGDQRLAITSQRMIGRDRWPDRLEVRVKLGGEEGNNFGWHLGVSVGRVKTLFHPGMARGYFRAETTDGHDYILPNEDMSFVPANGVMHEMIIKVKRTGAGADFDVTVNDGKGGKPHRKEFQVTPEQLGDFDRIGLERSGRTGADAVFDSISIRLEP
;
A
#
# COMPACT_ATOMS: atom_id res chain seq x y z
N MET A 1 -64.65 13.26 -34.76
CA MET A 1 -63.51 12.67 -34.01
C MET A 1 -62.31 12.54 -34.95
N LYS A 2 -61.32 13.43 -34.83
CA LYS A 2 -59.89 13.25 -35.18
C LYS A 2 -59.17 14.58 -34.88
N LEU A 3 -58.46 14.60 -33.76
CA LEU A 3 -57.68 15.73 -33.25
C LEU A 3 -56.52 16.06 -34.20
N ARG A 4 -56.31 17.36 -34.48
CA ARG A 4 -55.04 17.90 -34.99
C ARG A 4 -54.21 18.33 -33.78
N ARG A 5 -53.04 17.71 -33.60
CA ARG A 5 -52.07 18.06 -32.55
C ARG A 5 -51.11 19.13 -33.07
N THR A 6 -51.00 20.18 -32.26
CA THR A 6 -50.06 21.31 -32.29
C THR A 6 -48.61 20.86 -32.11
N ALA A 7 -47.69 21.44 -32.87
CA ALA A 7 -46.25 21.34 -32.65
C ALA A 7 -45.78 22.58 -31.86
N ILE A 8 -45.19 22.35 -30.69
CA ILE A 8 -44.52 23.38 -29.87
C ILE A 8 -43.02 23.22 -30.10
N TRP A 9 -42.37 24.29 -30.52
CA TRP A 9 -40.91 24.40 -30.64
C TRP A 9 -40.32 24.65 -29.25
N THR A 10 -39.49 23.73 -28.76
CA THR A 10 -38.70 23.94 -27.54
C THR A 10 -37.26 24.27 -27.95
N ILE A 11 -36.81 25.46 -27.56
CA ILE A 11 -35.44 25.94 -27.70
C ILE A 11 -34.53 25.05 -26.85
N GLY A 12 -33.62 24.32 -27.48
CA GLY A 12 -32.61 23.51 -26.81
C GLY A 12 -31.52 24.42 -26.22
N ILE A 13 -31.51 24.55 -24.90
CA ILE A 13 -30.36 25.09 -24.16
C ILE A 13 -29.29 24.00 -24.18
N CYS A 14 -28.24 24.24 -24.95
CA CYS A 14 -27.03 23.44 -24.95
C CYS A 14 -26.24 23.73 -23.67
N SER A 15 -26.47 22.94 -22.62
CA SER A 15 -25.64 22.97 -21.42
C SER A 15 -24.33 22.25 -21.71
N CYS A 16 -23.25 23.02 -21.89
CA CYS A 16 -21.89 22.52 -21.80
C CYS A 16 -21.62 22.04 -20.37
N LEU A 17 -21.79 20.75 -20.11
CA LEU A 17 -21.30 20.10 -18.90
C LEU A 17 -19.77 20.02 -18.99
N ALA A 18 -19.10 20.96 -18.31
CA ALA A 18 -17.75 20.74 -17.82
C ALA A 18 -17.80 19.52 -16.88
N GLY A 19 -17.04 18.47 -17.20
CA GLY A 19 -16.94 17.27 -16.37
C GLY A 19 -16.24 17.58 -15.06
N ALA A 20 -17.00 17.95 -14.03
CA ALA A 20 -16.57 17.81 -12.65
C ALA A 20 -16.48 16.31 -12.36
N ILE A 21 -15.30 15.86 -11.91
CA ILE A 21 -15.13 14.55 -11.29
C ILE A 21 -16.12 14.53 -10.12
N GLY A 22 -17.11 13.64 -10.15
CA GLY A 22 -17.92 13.38 -8.96
C GLY A 22 -16.96 12.85 -7.90
N ALA A 23 -16.80 13.58 -6.80
CA ALA A 23 -16.09 13.12 -5.63
C ALA A 23 -16.59 11.72 -5.27
N ALA A 24 -15.67 10.77 -5.09
CA ALA A 24 -16.06 9.47 -4.58
C ALA A 24 -16.44 9.64 -3.11
N GLU A 25 -17.50 8.97 -2.67
CA GLU A 25 -17.82 8.98 -1.23
C GLU A 25 -16.68 8.31 -0.46
N PRO A 26 -16.18 8.91 0.64
CA PRO A 26 -15.22 8.27 1.51
C PRO A 26 -15.77 6.94 2.05
N ALA A 27 -14.88 5.98 2.34
CA ALA A 27 -15.31 4.74 2.97
C ALA A 27 -15.85 5.03 4.38
N GLU A 28 -17.03 4.48 4.70
CA GLU A 28 -17.70 4.70 5.99
C GLU A 28 -16.80 4.34 7.19
N GLU A 29 -15.96 3.33 7.02
CA GLU A 29 -15.01 2.93 8.05
C GLU A 29 -13.92 3.98 8.32
N ASP A 30 -13.35 4.59 7.28
CA ASP A 30 -12.35 5.65 7.48
C ASP A 30 -13.01 6.84 8.21
N LEU A 31 -14.29 7.12 7.91
CA LEU A 31 -15.09 8.14 8.60
C LEU A 31 -15.34 7.77 10.07
N GLU A 32 -15.80 6.55 10.34
CA GLU A 32 -16.10 6.09 11.70
C GLU A 32 -14.83 5.99 12.55
N LEU A 33 -13.69 5.56 11.98
CA LEU A 33 -12.40 5.56 12.67
C LEU A 33 -12.02 6.96 13.16
N LEU A 34 -12.17 7.99 12.31
CA LEU A 34 -11.92 9.38 12.73
C LEU A 34 -12.94 9.83 13.80
N ARG A 35 -14.22 9.52 13.62
CA ARG A 35 -15.30 9.93 14.53
C ARG A 35 -15.14 9.34 15.94
N GLN A 36 -14.81 8.04 16.02
CA GLN A 36 -14.53 7.34 17.29
C GLN A 36 -13.33 7.94 18.03
N ASN A 37 -12.41 8.56 17.31
CA ASN A 37 -11.22 9.21 17.86
C ASN A 37 -11.38 10.73 18.00
N GLY A 38 -12.62 11.24 17.93
CA GLY A 38 -12.94 12.65 18.16
C GLY A 38 -12.42 13.60 17.08
N ILE A 39 -12.12 13.10 15.88
CA ILE A 39 -11.72 13.88 14.73
C ILE A 39 -12.96 14.13 13.87
N ALA A 40 -13.26 15.41 13.64
CA ALA A 40 -14.38 15.80 12.81
C ALA A 40 -14.11 15.40 11.34
N THR A 41 -15.10 14.80 10.70
CA THR A 41 -14.91 14.08 9.44
C THR A 41 -15.12 14.97 8.22
N GLU A 42 -15.69 16.16 8.34
CA GLU A 42 -15.75 17.16 7.27
C GLU A 42 -14.34 17.66 6.90
N THR A 43 -14.17 18.20 5.70
CA THR A 43 -12.85 18.53 5.17
C THR A 43 -12.08 19.50 6.07
N GLY A 44 -12.76 20.50 6.64
CA GLY A 44 -12.15 21.41 7.62
C GLY A 44 -11.65 20.69 8.89
N GLY A 45 -12.40 19.71 9.40
CA GLY A 45 -12.02 18.89 10.54
C GLY A 45 -10.81 18.00 10.27
N VAL A 46 -10.78 17.36 9.10
CA VAL A 46 -9.65 16.51 8.67
C VAL A 46 -8.40 17.35 8.40
N VAL A 47 -8.55 18.53 7.79
CA VAL A 47 -7.45 19.50 7.61
C VAL A 47 -6.90 19.96 8.96
N ALA A 48 -7.77 20.34 9.91
CA ALA A 48 -7.35 20.73 11.25
C ALA A 48 -6.62 19.60 12.01
N TYR A 49 -6.96 18.34 11.72
CA TYR A 49 -6.21 17.19 12.23
C TYR A 49 -4.81 17.11 11.60
N LEU A 50 -4.68 17.19 10.27
CA LEU A 50 -3.37 17.18 9.60
C LEU A 50 -2.47 18.34 10.03
N ASP A 51 -3.03 19.54 10.17
CA ASP A 51 -2.30 20.74 10.63
C ASP A 51 -1.76 20.55 12.06
N ARG A 52 -2.51 19.86 12.92
CA ARG A 52 -2.06 19.55 14.28
C ARG A 52 -0.84 18.64 14.28
N LEU A 53 -0.70 17.75 13.29
CA LEU A 53 0.45 16.86 13.15
C LEU A 53 1.71 17.57 12.63
N GLN A 54 1.59 18.76 12.04
CA GLN A 54 2.74 19.46 11.48
C GLN A 54 3.69 19.99 12.57
N PRO A 55 5.01 19.98 12.32
CA PRO A 55 5.98 20.65 13.18
C PRO A 55 5.67 22.14 13.35
N ASP A 56 5.69 22.63 14.58
CA ASP A 56 5.46 24.04 14.90
C ASP A 56 6.62 24.53 15.79
N PRO A 57 7.39 25.56 15.38
CA PRO A 57 8.53 26.06 16.14
C PRO A 57 8.22 26.48 17.58
N ARG A 58 7.00 27.01 17.84
CA ARG A 58 6.61 27.39 19.20
C ARG A 58 6.38 26.15 20.05
N ARG A 59 5.69 25.16 19.50
CA ARG A 59 5.50 23.85 20.16
C ARG A 59 6.84 23.13 20.34
N GLN A 60 7.78 23.25 19.40
CA GLN A 60 9.13 22.69 19.53
C GLN A 60 9.92 23.34 20.67
N ALA A 61 9.89 24.66 20.79
CA ALA A 61 10.53 25.36 21.91
C ALA A 61 9.91 24.97 23.26
N GLU A 62 8.59 24.83 23.32
CA GLU A 62 7.89 24.36 24.51
C GLU A 62 8.28 22.91 24.85
N MET A 63 8.33 22.00 23.86
CA MET A 63 8.77 20.63 24.06
C MET A 63 10.22 20.54 24.55
N ALA A 64 11.14 21.35 23.99
CA ALA A 64 12.52 21.40 24.45
C ALA A 64 12.59 21.81 25.93
N ARG A 65 11.81 22.82 26.33
CA ARG A 65 11.69 23.23 27.73
C ARG A 65 11.14 22.11 28.62
N LEU A 66 10.13 21.37 28.14
CA LEU A 66 9.57 20.24 28.88
C LEU A 66 10.60 19.10 29.02
N VAL A 67 11.44 18.86 28.00
CA VAL A 67 12.52 17.88 28.07
C VAL A 67 13.56 18.26 29.12
N GLU A 68 13.96 19.53 29.20
CA GLU A 68 14.84 20.01 30.28
C GLU A 68 14.20 19.80 31.66
N GLN A 69 12.88 19.99 31.78
CA GLN A 69 12.13 19.79 33.01
C GLN A 69 11.97 18.31 33.41
N LEU A 70 12.38 17.35 32.57
CA LEU A 70 12.42 15.93 32.95
C LEU A 70 13.40 15.63 34.09
N ALA A 71 14.38 16.50 34.33
CA ALA A 71 15.28 16.44 35.50
C ALA A 71 15.12 17.65 36.44
N ALA A 72 13.94 18.28 36.44
CA ALA A 72 13.64 19.35 37.39
C ALA A 72 13.89 18.90 38.86
N PRO A 73 14.39 19.76 39.76
CA PRO A 73 14.68 19.37 41.15
C PRO A 73 13.45 18.83 41.90
N ALA A 74 12.28 19.42 41.68
CA ALA A 74 11.02 18.99 42.27
C ALA A 74 10.41 17.82 41.49
N PHE A 75 10.04 16.75 42.21
CA PHE A 75 9.39 15.58 41.61
C PHE A 75 8.09 15.93 40.89
N ALA A 76 7.29 16.85 41.45
CA ALA A 76 6.04 17.30 40.84
C ALA A 76 6.25 17.91 39.45
N ASP A 77 7.33 18.67 39.26
CA ASP A 77 7.66 19.31 37.98
C ASP A 77 8.11 18.27 36.94
N ARG A 78 8.88 17.25 37.36
CA ARG A 78 9.28 16.13 36.48
C ARG A 78 8.07 15.33 36.00
N GLU A 79 7.13 15.04 36.90
CA GLU A 79 5.88 14.35 36.56
C GLU A 79 5.01 15.19 35.63
N ALA A 80 4.88 16.50 35.90
CA ALA A 80 4.13 17.41 35.03
C ALA A 80 4.74 17.47 33.63
N ALA A 81 6.07 17.59 33.53
CA ALA A 81 6.79 17.59 32.26
C ALA A 81 6.63 16.27 31.50
N SER A 82 6.77 15.14 32.20
CA SER A 82 6.58 13.80 31.62
C SER A 82 5.17 13.65 31.06
N LYS A 83 4.15 14.06 31.82
CA LYS A 83 2.75 14.01 31.39
C LYS A 83 2.48 14.93 30.20
N ALA A 84 3.03 16.14 30.22
CA ALA A 84 2.90 17.08 29.11
C ALA A 84 3.53 16.52 27.83
N LEU A 85 4.73 15.95 27.90
CA LEU A 85 5.39 15.31 26.75
C LEU A 85 4.61 14.09 26.22
N SER A 86 4.04 13.28 27.12
CA SER A 86 3.14 12.18 26.72
C SER A 86 1.89 12.69 25.99
N VAL A 87 1.32 13.83 26.41
CA VAL A 87 0.16 14.46 25.75
C VAL A 87 0.54 15.03 24.38
N VAL A 88 1.73 15.63 24.27
CA VAL A 88 2.25 16.14 22.99
C VAL A 88 2.47 15.02 21.97
N GLY A 89 2.81 13.82 22.43
CA GLY A 89 2.78 12.63 21.60
C GLY A 89 3.98 12.54 20.64
N GLU A 90 3.72 12.23 19.37
CA GLU A 90 4.76 11.91 18.38
C GLU A 90 5.62 13.12 18.00
N ALA A 91 5.05 14.32 18.09
CA ALA A 91 5.78 15.55 17.85
C ALA A 91 7.00 15.70 18.79
N ALA A 92 6.95 15.09 19.97
CA ALA A 92 8.06 15.06 20.92
C ALA A 92 9.10 13.98 20.62
N ARG A 93 8.84 13.01 19.72
CA ARG A 93 9.72 11.86 19.48
C ARG A 93 11.17 12.25 19.13
N PRO A 94 11.45 13.23 18.24
CA PRO A 94 12.83 13.60 17.94
C PRO A 94 13.60 14.05 19.19
N LEU A 95 13.01 14.97 19.95
CA LEU A 95 13.60 15.51 21.18
C LEU A 95 13.71 14.44 22.28
N LEU A 96 12.71 13.56 22.40
CA LEU A 96 12.75 12.44 23.35
C LEU A 96 13.79 11.39 22.97
N THR A 97 14.02 11.16 21.67
CA THR A 97 15.02 10.22 21.16
C THR A 97 16.43 10.73 21.43
N GLU A 98 16.64 12.04 21.34
CA GLU A 98 17.87 12.69 21.79
C GLU A 98 18.01 12.61 23.32
N ALA A 99 16.97 12.99 24.07
CA ALA A 99 16.95 12.94 25.54
C ALA A 99 17.17 11.52 26.09
N ALA A 100 16.72 10.49 25.37
CA ALA A 100 16.95 9.07 25.71
C ALA A 100 18.43 8.63 25.61
N ARG A 101 19.30 9.51 25.10
CA ARG A 101 20.77 9.38 25.07
C ARG A 101 21.47 10.36 26.01
N SER A 102 20.73 11.12 26.83
CA SER A 102 21.30 12.06 27.81
C SER A 102 22.23 11.35 28.81
N ASP A 103 23.25 12.09 29.25
CA ASP A 103 24.14 11.70 30.36
C ASP A 103 23.45 11.78 31.72
N ASP A 104 22.34 12.53 31.83
CA ASP A 104 21.50 12.55 33.01
C ASP A 104 20.62 11.28 33.07
N PRO A 105 20.79 10.40 34.08
CA PRO A 105 20.04 9.15 34.18
C PRO A 105 18.53 9.32 34.33
N GLU A 106 18.06 10.40 34.97
CA GLU A 106 16.63 10.69 35.17
C GLU A 106 15.99 11.13 33.85
N VAL A 107 16.64 12.04 33.10
CA VAL A 107 16.20 12.43 31.75
C VAL A 107 16.15 11.21 30.84
N GLN A 108 17.23 10.42 30.84
CA GLN A 108 17.34 9.22 30.02
C GLN A 108 16.22 8.21 30.30
N ALA A 109 15.97 7.88 31.57
CA ALA A 109 14.97 6.90 31.96
C ALA A 109 13.54 7.35 31.62
N ARG A 110 13.19 8.62 31.89
CA ARG A 110 11.87 9.17 31.59
C ARG A 110 11.62 9.29 30.10
N ALA A 111 12.60 9.77 29.34
CA ALA A 111 12.49 9.87 27.89
C ALA A 111 12.25 8.49 27.25
N ARG A 112 12.98 7.45 27.67
CA ARG A 112 12.75 6.06 27.20
C ARG A 112 11.37 5.54 27.55
N LYS A 113 10.88 5.81 28.76
CA LYS A 113 9.52 5.42 29.19
C LYS A 113 8.45 6.08 28.32
N ILE A 114 8.57 7.38 28.06
CA ILE A 114 7.63 8.12 27.20
C ILE A 114 7.69 7.54 25.77
N LEU A 115 8.90 7.32 25.22
CA LEU A 115 9.05 6.72 23.89
C LEU A 115 8.38 5.35 23.79
N SER A 116 8.52 4.47 24.78
CA SER A 116 7.84 3.15 24.76
C SER A 116 6.31 3.28 24.74
N GLN A 117 5.76 4.29 25.43
CA GLN A 117 4.31 4.56 25.42
C GLN A 117 3.86 5.12 24.07
N LEU A 118 4.70 5.92 23.41
CA LEU A 118 4.42 6.44 22.07
C LEU A 118 4.47 5.35 20.99
N GLU A 119 5.31 4.33 21.15
CA GLU A 119 5.36 3.19 20.23
C GLU A 119 4.06 2.38 20.23
N SER A 120 3.48 2.11 21.41
CA SER A 120 2.19 1.41 21.53
C SER A 120 1.03 2.17 20.88
N GLY A 121 1.10 3.51 20.77
CA GLY A 121 0.11 4.34 20.08
C GLY A 121 0.45 4.69 18.63
N SER A 122 1.56 4.18 18.08
CA SER A 122 2.02 4.55 16.73
C SER A 122 1.11 3.99 15.63
N GLN A 123 0.61 2.76 15.79
CA GLN A 123 -0.22 2.08 14.81
C GLN A 123 -1.59 2.77 14.65
N LEU A 124 -2.28 3.11 15.75
CA LEU A 124 -3.54 3.86 15.69
C LEU A 124 -3.37 5.21 14.99
N ARG A 125 -2.30 5.96 15.31
CA ARG A 125 -2.04 7.25 14.67
C ARG A 125 -1.74 7.12 13.18
N GLN A 126 -0.98 6.09 12.79
CA GLN A 126 -0.76 5.80 11.38
C GLN A 126 -2.10 5.50 10.70
N SER A 127 -2.96 4.67 11.29
CA SER A 127 -4.32 4.40 10.77
C SER A 127 -5.16 5.68 10.63
N LEU A 128 -5.14 6.57 11.62
CA LEU A 128 -5.85 7.86 11.58
C LEU A 128 -5.32 8.79 10.49
N LEU A 129 -4.00 8.89 10.33
CA LEU A 129 -3.38 9.66 9.25
C LEU A 129 -3.75 9.12 7.88
N LEU A 130 -3.71 7.79 7.70
CA LEU A 130 -4.09 7.16 6.44
C LEU A 130 -5.58 7.34 6.16
N ALA A 131 -6.46 7.19 7.15
CA ALA A 131 -7.90 7.45 7.00
C ALA A 131 -8.16 8.91 6.60
N ALA A 132 -7.52 9.87 7.26
CA ALA A 132 -7.60 11.29 6.92
C ALA A 132 -7.22 11.55 5.45
N LEU A 133 -6.07 11.04 5.00
CA LEU A 133 -5.62 11.22 3.61
C LEU A 133 -6.54 10.51 2.59
N LYS A 134 -7.08 9.32 2.92
CA LYS A 134 -8.07 8.63 2.07
C LYS A 134 -9.37 9.42 1.93
N ILE A 135 -9.88 10.00 3.01
CA ILE A 135 -11.07 10.86 3.00
C ILE A 135 -10.84 12.08 2.12
N LEU A 136 -9.70 12.78 2.30
CA LEU A 136 -9.36 13.95 1.49
C LEU A 136 -9.19 13.60 0.01
N ARG A 137 -8.56 12.46 -0.31
CA ARG A 137 -8.45 11.95 -1.68
C ARG A 137 -9.82 11.66 -2.30
N ALA A 138 -10.74 11.06 -1.55
CA ALA A 138 -12.08 10.72 -2.04
C ALA A 138 -12.89 11.98 -2.38
N ARG A 139 -12.80 13.00 -1.51
CA ARG A 139 -13.49 14.29 -1.69
C ARG A 139 -12.87 15.19 -2.77
N GLY A 140 -11.54 15.27 -2.82
CA GLY A 140 -10.84 16.17 -3.73
C GLY A 140 -11.11 17.66 -3.47
N ASP A 141 -11.40 18.03 -2.22
CA ASP A 141 -11.70 19.42 -1.86
C ASP A 141 -10.45 20.30 -1.95
N ALA A 142 -10.52 21.36 -2.76
CA ALA A 142 -9.40 22.28 -3.01
C ALA A 142 -8.75 22.79 -1.71
N GLY A 143 -9.56 23.17 -0.72
CA GLY A 143 -9.10 23.72 0.56
C GLY A 143 -8.17 22.80 1.36
N ALA A 144 -8.08 21.51 1.03
CA ALA A 144 -7.16 20.57 1.68
C ALA A 144 -5.73 20.59 1.12
N ALA A 145 -5.52 21.15 -0.08
CA ALA A 145 -4.23 21.08 -0.78
C ALA A 145 -3.03 21.60 0.05
N PRO A 146 -3.12 22.73 0.79
CA PRO A 146 -2.01 23.20 1.63
C PRO A 146 -1.61 22.21 2.73
N ALA A 147 -2.58 21.67 3.47
CA ALA A 147 -2.33 20.75 4.58
C ALA A 147 -1.79 19.38 4.10
N ILE A 148 -2.29 18.90 2.96
CA ILE A 148 -1.78 17.68 2.33
C ILE A 148 -0.32 17.87 1.88
N LEU A 149 -0.01 19.01 1.24
CA LEU A 149 1.35 19.32 0.81
C LEU A 149 2.32 19.42 1.99
N ALA A 150 1.90 20.05 3.08
CA ALA A 150 2.69 20.12 4.32
C ALA A 150 2.93 18.71 4.92
N THR A 151 1.90 17.86 4.89
CA THR A 151 2.03 16.45 5.31
C THR A 151 3.05 15.69 4.46
N LEU A 152 3.07 15.91 3.14
CA LEU A 152 4.05 15.30 2.23
C LEU A 152 5.47 15.85 2.44
N ALA A 153 5.61 17.13 2.79
CA ALA A 153 6.89 17.76 3.08
C ALA A 153 7.49 17.32 4.43
N SER A 154 6.65 16.80 5.33
CA SER A 154 7.10 16.19 6.59
C SER A 154 7.70 14.79 6.37
N PRO A 155 8.60 14.31 7.26
CA PRO A 155 9.10 12.94 7.19
C PRO A 155 7.96 11.92 7.24
N CYS A 156 7.80 11.14 6.17
CA CYS A 156 6.79 10.10 6.07
C CYS A 156 7.35 8.89 5.30
N ASP A 157 6.78 7.71 5.56
CA ASP A 157 7.07 6.52 4.78
C ASP A 157 6.49 6.62 3.35
N ASN A 158 6.86 5.66 2.49
CA ASN A 158 6.43 5.65 1.08
C ASN A 158 4.91 5.45 0.93
N HIS A 159 4.26 4.74 1.87
CA HIS A 159 2.83 4.48 1.81
C HIS A 159 2.02 5.76 2.05
N THR A 160 2.36 6.46 3.13
CA THR A 160 1.82 7.77 3.51
C THR A 160 2.11 8.80 2.45
N GLY A 161 3.36 8.88 1.97
CA GLY A 161 3.75 9.82 0.92
C GLY A 161 2.99 9.59 -0.40
N GLY A 162 2.81 8.34 -0.79
CA GLY A 162 1.99 7.99 -1.97
C GLY A 162 0.53 8.39 -1.82
N LEU A 163 -0.08 8.11 -0.67
CA LEU A 163 -1.47 8.48 -0.41
C LEU A 163 -1.67 10.00 -0.32
N ALA A 164 -0.75 10.73 0.32
CA ALA A 164 -0.76 12.18 0.35
C ALA A 164 -0.60 12.78 -1.05
N THR A 165 0.24 12.18 -1.90
CA THR A 165 0.39 12.60 -3.30
C THR A 165 -0.92 12.44 -4.08
N GLU A 166 -1.59 11.29 -3.96
CA GLU A 166 -2.89 11.06 -4.61
C GLU A 166 -3.97 12.03 -4.10
N ALA A 167 -4.00 12.30 -2.78
CA ALA A 167 -4.91 13.26 -2.18
C ALA A 167 -4.65 14.70 -2.67
N LEU A 168 -3.38 15.07 -2.84
CA LEU A 168 -2.99 16.39 -3.37
C LEU A 168 -3.48 16.56 -4.82
N TRP A 169 -3.33 15.53 -5.64
CA TRP A 169 -3.79 15.54 -7.04
C TRP A 169 -5.31 15.62 -7.15
N ALA A 170 -6.04 14.94 -6.27
CA ALA A 170 -7.49 15.03 -6.19
C ALA A 170 -7.95 16.44 -5.76
N SER A 171 -7.18 17.11 -4.90
CA SER A 171 -7.47 18.45 -4.36
C SER A 171 -6.88 19.59 -5.21
N ALA A 172 -6.33 19.28 -6.39
CA ALA A 172 -5.69 20.28 -7.23
C ALA A 172 -6.73 21.21 -7.89
N ALA A 173 -6.60 22.51 -7.66
CA ALA A 173 -7.51 23.52 -8.19
C ALA A 173 -6.77 24.81 -8.59
N PRO A 174 -7.31 25.61 -9.53
CA PRO A 174 -6.67 26.85 -10.00
C PRO A 174 -6.31 27.86 -8.90
N VAL A 175 -7.01 27.85 -7.77
CA VAL A 175 -6.72 28.73 -6.62
C VAL A 175 -5.37 28.42 -5.94
N HIS A 176 -4.80 27.24 -6.20
CA HIS A 176 -3.53 26.78 -5.60
C HIS A 176 -2.35 26.77 -6.58
N LEU A 177 -2.44 27.48 -7.72
CA LEU A 177 -1.35 27.51 -8.70
C LEU A 177 -0.03 28.04 -8.10
N ASP A 178 -0.08 29.09 -7.28
CA ASP A 178 1.12 29.64 -6.64
C ASP A 178 1.72 28.68 -5.61
N LEU A 179 0.87 27.91 -4.91
CA LEU A 179 1.31 26.87 -3.98
C LEU A 179 2.09 25.79 -4.71
N PHE A 180 1.53 25.23 -5.79
CA PHE A 180 2.20 24.21 -6.59
C PHE A 180 3.43 24.76 -7.30
N ALA A 181 3.37 26.02 -7.75
CA ALA A 181 4.48 26.72 -8.35
C ALA A 181 5.69 26.81 -7.43
N GLY A 182 5.50 27.20 -6.17
CA GLY A 182 6.58 27.27 -5.18
C GLY A 182 7.10 25.90 -4.78
N ALA A 183 6.22 24.89 -4.74
CA ALA A 183 6.60 23.51 -4.40
C ALA A 183 7.52 22.84 -5.45
N LEU A 184 7.60 23.37 -6.67
CA LEU A 184 8.56 22.89 -7.68
C LEU A 184 10.02 23.16 -7.29
N ASP A 185 10.28 24.13 -6.41
CA ASP A 185 11.63 24.47 -5.95
C ASP A 185 11.98 23.83 -4.59
N HIS A 186 11.12 22.94 -4.08
CA HIS A 186 11.32 22.27 -2.79
C HIS A 186 12.54 21.33 -2.81
N GLU A 187 13.28 21.22 -1.69
CA GLU A 187 14.47 20.38 -1.60
C GLU A 187 14.15 18.88 -1.76
N ASP A 188 13.03 18.44 -1.18
CA ASP A 188 12.53 17.07 -1.33
C ASP A 188 11.93 16.84 -2.72
N GLN A 189 12.53 15.89 -3.45
CA GLN A 189 12.09 15.46 -4.78
C GLN A 189 10.67 14.90 -4.83
N ARG A 190 10.17 14.34 -3.72
CA ARG A 190 8.79 13.82 -3.62
C ARG A 190 7.78 14.96 -3.68
N VAL A 191 8.06 16.05 -2.98
CA VAL A 191 7.24 17.26 -2.99
C VAL A 191 7.23 17.89 -4.38
N ARG A 192 8.41 18.02 -5.02
CA ARG A 192 8.51 18.50 -6.41
C ARG A 192 7.70 17.63 -7.37
N ALA A 193 7.87 16.31 -7.31
CA ALA A 193 7.16 15.36 -8.17
C ALA A 193 5.64 15.43 -8.02
N ALA A 194 5.13 15.50 -6.79
CA ALA A 194 3.71 15.66 -6.51
C ALA A 194 3.16 16.99 -7.06
N ALA A 195 3.92 18.08 -6.89
CA ALA A 195 3.54 19.41 -7.36
C ALA A 195 3.45 19.52 -8.90
N ILE A 196 4.29 18.79 -9.65
CA ILE A 196 4.25 18.78 -11.13
C ILE A 196 2.88 18.30 -11.65
N VAL A 197 2.39 17.18 -11.12
CA VAL A 197 1.12 16.60 -11.55
C VAL A 197 -0.06 17.41 -10.99
N ALA A 198 0.04 17.94 -9.76
CA ALA A 198 -0.96 18.84 -9.20
C ALA A 198 -1.10 20.13 -10.02
N LEU A 199 0.02 20.69 -10.50
CA LEU A 199 0.04 21.87 -11.36
C LEU A 199 -0.69 21.59 -12.69
N GLU A 200 -0.45 20.44 -13.32
CA GLU A 200 -1.17 20.09 -14.54
C GLU A 200 -2.66 19.79 -14.29
N ALA A 201 -3.00 19.14 -13.18
CA ALA A 201 -4.39 18.92 -12.82
C ALA A 201 -5.14 20.25 -12.59
N ALA A 202 -4.48 21.25 -11.99
CA ALA A 202 -5.05 22.57 -11.70
C ALA A 202 -5.10 23.51 -12.91
N ALA A 203 -4.04 23.58 -13.72
CA ALA A 203 -3.91 24.55 -14.82
C ALA A 203 -4.18 23.95 -16.21
N GLY A 204 -4.23 22.62 -16.32
CA GLY A 204 -4.46 21.94 -17.58
C GLY A 204 -3.45 22.30 -18.67
N ALA A 205 -3.92 22.91 -19.76
CA ALA A 205 -3.08 23.24 -20.90
C ALA A 205 -2.02 24.31 -20.56
N ASP A 206 -2.31 25.20 -19.62
CA ASP A 206 -1.43 26.30 -19.25
C ASP A 206 -0.19 25.81 -18.50
N ALA A 207 -0.23 24.62 -17.91
CA ALA A 207 0.92 24.00 -17.25
C ALA A 207 1.92 23.38 -18.25
N VAL A 208 1.53 23.16 -19.51
CA VAL A 208 2.34 22.38 -20.47
C VAL A 208 3.71 22.99 -20.71
N ALA A 209 3.78 24.31 -20.92
CA ALA A 209 5.05 25.01 -21.18
C ALA A 209 6.00 24.89 -19.99
N ARG A 210 5.47 24.94 -18.77
CA ARG A 210 6.25 24.86 -17.53
C ARG A 210 6.74 23.45 -17.20
N ILE A 211 5.94 22.43 -17.52
CA ILE A 211 6.27 21.03 -17.21
C ILE A 211 7.14 20.39 -18.29
N THR A 212 7.06 20.85 -19.54
CA THR A 212 7.81 20.23 -20.66
C THR A 212 9.32 20.11 -20.39
N PRO A 213 10.03 21.12 -19.85
CA PRO A 213 11.47 20.98 -19.56
C PRO A 213 11.79 19.90 -18.52
N LEU A 214 10.84 19.58 -17.62
CA LEU A 214 11.03 18.59 -16.55
C LEU A 214 11.02 17.15 -17.08
N LEU A 215 10.64 16.93 -18.34
CA LEU A 215 10.81 15.64 -19.02
C LEU A 215 12.27 15.26 -19.22
N ASP A 216 13.17 16.25 -19.17
CA ASP A 216 14.62 16.11 -19.34
C ASP A 216 15.38 16.38 -18.02
N ASP A 217 14.66 16.41 -16.88
CA ASP A 217 15.28 16.61 -15.57
C ASP A 217 16.29 15.49 -15.24
N ARG A 218 17.31 15.79 -14.44
CA ARG A 218 18.33 14.82 -14.03
C ARG A 218 17.77 13.70 -13.16
N GLU A 219 16.75 13.98 -12.36
CA GLU A 219 16.16 13.03 -11.41
C GLU A 219 15.04 12.20 -12.06
N ALA A 220 15.12 10.87 -11.97
CA ALA A 220 14.16 9.96 -12.59
C ALA A 220 12.72 10.18 -12.10
N VAL A 221 12.55 10.50 -10.82
CA VAL A 221 11.22 10.77 -10.23
C VAL A 221 10.56 12.03 -10.80
N ILE A 222 11.37 13.04 -11.18
CA ILE A 222 10.88 14.28 -11.78
C ILE A 222 10.49 14.05 -13.24
N ARG A 223 11.32 13.31 -14.01
CA ARG A 223 10.97 12.88 -15.36
C ARG A 223 9.68 12.07 -15.39
N LEU A 224 9.51 11.14 -14.44
CA LEU A 224 8.29 10.34 -14.31
C LEU A 224 7.06 11.21 -14.03
N ALA A 225 7.15 12.13 -13.07
CA ALA A 225 6.06 13.04 -12.73
C ALA A 225 5.68 13.92 -13.92
N ALA A 226 6.66 14.47 -14.64
CA ALA A 226 6.44 15.26 -15.84
C ALA A 226 5.79 14.45 -16.97
N ALA A 227 6.25 13.21 -17.19
CA ALA A 227 5.67 12.31 -18.18
C ALA A 227 4.22 11.93 -17.82
N ARG A 228 3.95 11.63 -16.55
CA ARG A 228 2.59 11.36 -16.02
C ARG A 228 1.66 12.57 -16.23
N ALA A 229 2.13 13.77 -15.86
CA ALA A 229 1.38 15.01 -16.03
C ALA A 229 1.08 15.33 -17.52
N LEU A 230 2.02 15.01 -18.41
CA LEU A 230 1.89 15.36 -19.83
C LEU A 230 1.40 14.21 -20.72
N ILE A 231 1.12 13.01 -20.18
CA ILE A 231 0.82 11.82 -20.99
C ILE A 231 -0.37 11.98 -21.94
N ASP A 232 -1.35 12.81 -21.58
CA ASP A 232 -2.52 13.09 -22.42
C ASP A 232 -2.35 14.31 -23.33
N ARG A 233 -1.33 15.13 -23.11
CA ARG A 233 -1.10 16.39 -23.86
C ARG A 233 0.09 16.32 -24.80
N LYS A 234 1.12 15.56 -24.41
CA LYS A 234 2.34 15.26 -25.18
C LYS A 234 2.61 13.75 -25.17
N PRO A 235 1.68 12.91 -25.65
CA PRO A 235 1.75 11.46 -25.50
C PRO A 235 3.04 10.85 -26.05
N LYS A 236 3.51 11.28 -27.22
CA LYS A 236 4.75 10.74 -27.82
C LYS A 236 5.96 10.98 -26.92
N ARG A 237 6.19 12.24 -26.52
CA ARG A 237 7.33 12.58 -25.67
C ARG A 237 7.23 11.94 -24.28
N ALA A 238 6.03 11.88 -23.70
CA ALA A 238 5.81 11.19 -22.44
C ALA A 238 6.16 9.70 -22.55
N VAL A 239 5.70 9.01 -23.59
CA VAL A 239 6.02 7.58 -23.82
C VAL A 239 7.51 7.35 -24.05
N GLU A 240 8.20 8.19 -24.82
CA GLU A 240 9.67 8.11 -24.97
C GLU A 240 10.39 8.13 -23.62
N VAL A 241 10.02 9.09 -22.75
CA VAL A 241 10.60 9.23 -21.41
C VAL A 241 10.25 8.04 -20.53
N LEU A 242 9.01 7.55 -20.55
CA LEU A 242 8.59 6.40 -19.76
C LEU A 242 9.31 5.12 -20.20
N VAL A 243 9.54 4.92 -21.50
CA VAL A 243 10.32 3.77 -22.01
C VAL A 243 11.78 3.84 -21.52
N ALA A 244 12.38 5.03 -21.53
CA ALA A 244 13.72 5.21 -20.97
C ALA A 244 13.75 4.91 -19.46
N LEU A 245 12.81 5.47 -18.69
CA LEU A 245 12.69 5.24 -17.25
C LEU A 245 12.49 3.77 -16.89
N ALA A 246 11.72 3.04 -17.69
CA ALA A 246 11.51 1.61 -17.51
C ALA A 246 12.81 0.79 -17.64
N GLY A 247 13.86 1.33 -18.30
CA GLY A 247 15.15 0.68 -18.50
C GLY A 247 16.32 1.26 -17.70
N GLU A 248 16.14 2.38 -16.98
CA GLU A 248 17.23 3.10 -16.33
C GLU A 248 17.63 2.55 -14.96
N ASN A 249 16.78 1.77 -14.27
CA ASN A 249 17.08 0.99 -13.05
C ASN A 249 15.84 0.19 -12.61
N ASP A 250 16.03 -0.78 -11.70
CA ASP A 250 14.94 -1.48 -11.03
C ASP A 250 14.51 -0.74 -9.76
N GLY A 251 13.35 -0.09 -9.80
CA GLY A 251 12.79 0.64 -8.67
C GLY A 251 11.49 1.35 -9.02
N GLU A 252 10.85 1.97 -8.03
CA GLU A 252 9.52 2.59 -8.16
C GLU A 252 9.31 3.39 -9.47
N PRO A 253 10.27 4.21 -9.95
CA PRO A 253 10.07 4.93 -11.20
C PRO A 253 9.87 4.05 -12.44
N ALA A 254 10.60 2.94 -12.56
CA ALA A 254 10.50 2.03 -13.70
C ALA A 254 9.16 1.28 -13.71
N TRP A 255 8.66 0.93 -12.52
CA TRP A 255 7.42 0.19 -12.38
C TRP A 255 6.19 1.07 -12.62
N GLN A 256 6.24 2.32 -12.12
CA GLN A 256 5.24 3.31 -12.46
C GLN A 256 5.28 3.69 -13.95
N ALA A 257 6.47 3.75 -14.54
CA ALA A 257 6.61 3.99 -15.97
C ALA A 257 5.97 2.87 -16.79
N ASP A 258 6.23 1.61 -16.43
CA ASP A 258 5.56 0.45 -17.02
C ASP A 258 4.03 0.53 -16.89
N ALA A 259 3.50 0.79 -15.69
CA ALA A 259 2.07 0.89 -15.48
C ALA A 259 1.43 1.97 -16.38
N LEU A 260 2.05 3.15 -16.47
CA LEU A 260 1.60 4.23 -17.36
C LEU A 260 1.68 3.85 -18.84
N LEU A 261 2.74 3.16 -19.25
CA LEU A 261 2.90 2.68 -20.63
C LEU A 261 1.82 1.65 -20.99
N GLN A 262 1.57 0.66 -20.14
CA GLN A 262 0.51 -0.33 -20.37
C GLN A 262 -0.86 0.35 -20.51
N MET A 263 -1.18 1.28 -19.61
CA MET A 263 -2.43 2.02 -19.65
C MET A 263 -2.55 2.88 -20.91
N LYS A 264 -1.47 3.58 -21.31
CA LYS A 264 -1.49 4.53 -22.43
C LYS A 264 -1.52 3.84 -23.79
N THR A 265 -0.78 2.75 -23.92
CA THR A 265 -0.61 2.02 -25.18
C THR A 265 -1.66 0.91 -25.34
N GLY A 266 -2.24 0.43 -24.23
CA GLY A 266 -3.04 -0.80 -24.21
C GLY A 266 -2.20 -2.07 -24.42
N HIS A 267 -0.87 -1.94 -24.56
CA HIS A 267 0.04 -3.06 -24.74
C HIS A 267 0.34 -3.69 -23.38
N LYS A 268 0.09 -4.99 -23.28
CA LYS A 268 0.49 -5.80 -22.12
C LYS A 268 1.89 -6.33 -22.35
N LEU A 269 2.78 -6.09 -21.40
CA LEU A 269 4.18 -6.49 -21.52
C LEU A 269 4.34 -8.00 -21.28
N ALA A 270 4.91 -8.69 -22.26
CA ALA A 270 5.38 -10.07 -22.14
C ALA A 270 6.86 -10.07 -21.72
N LEU A 271 7.14 -10.44 -20.46
CA LEU A 271 8.51 -10.46 -19.92
C LEU A 271 9.34 -11.66 -20.39
N ASP A 272 8.66 -12.71 -20.83
CA ASP A 272 9.26 -13.91 -21.40
C ASP A 272 10.12 -13.55 -22.63
N GLY A 273 11.43 -13.81 -22.52
CA GLY A 273 12.43 -13.48 -23.54
C GLY A 273 12.93 -12.03 -23.55
N ALA A 274 12.34 -11.13 -22.76
CA ALA A 274 12.85 -9.76 -22.57
C ALA A 274 13.82 -9.63 -21.39
N GLY A 275 13.69 -10.50 -20.37
CA GLY A 275 14.55 -10.55 -19.20
C GLY A 275 14.28 -9.44 -18.18
N THR A 276 13.91 -8.24 -18.62
CA THR A 276 13.52 -7.11 -17.74
C THR A 276 12.36 -6.29 -18.33
N ILE A 277 11.73 -5.49 -17.48
CA ILE A 277 10.66 -4.55 -17.84
C ILE A 277 11.14 -3.59 -18.95
N GLY A 278 12.29 -2.94 -18.73
CA GLY A 278 12.89 -2.04 -19.71
C GLY A 278 13.27 -2.73 -21.01
N GLY A 279 13.75 -3.98 -20.95
CA GLY A 279 14.04 -4.77 -22.14
C GLY A 279 12.80 -4.99 -23.01
N GLY A 280 11.65 -5.25 -22.38
CA GLY A 280 10.37 -5.42 -23.09
C GLY A 280 9.92 -4.12 -23.74
N TRP A 281 9.89 -3.02 -22.98
CA TRP A 281 9.47 -1.71 -23.49
C TRP A 281 10.39 -1.17 -24.57
N LYS A 282 11.71 -1.40 -24.48
CA LYS A 282 12.66 -1.04 -25.53
C LYS A 282 12.35 -1.76 -26.84
N LYS A 283 12.11 -3.08 -26.79
CA LYS A 283 11.74 -3.87 -27.98
C LYS A 283 10.43 -3.38 -28.59
N TRP A 284 9.41 -3.10 -27.77
CA TRP A 284 8.16 -2.53 -28.23
C TRP A 284 8.38 -1.15 -28.88
N PHE A 285 9.19 -0.30 -28.25
CA PHE A 285 9.46 1.04 -28.73
C PHE A 285 10.14 1.04 -30.11
N GLU A 286 11.15 0.18 -30.30
CA GLU A 286 11.87 0.06 -31.57
C GLU A 286 10.99 -0.44 -32.73
N LYS A 287 9.98 -1.28 -32.44
CA LYS A 287 9.18 -1.98 -33.46
C LYS A 287 7.82 -1.36 -33.72
N GLU A 288 7.17 -0.83 -32.69
CA GLU A 288 5.73 -0.53 -32.71
C GLU A 288 5.43 0.95 -32.44
N PHE A 289 6.27 1.67 -31.70
CA PHE A 289 5.98 3.05 -31.26
C PHE A 289 5.67 4.01 -32.41
N ALA A 290 6.38 3.90 -33.54
CA ALA A 290 6.17 4.77 -34.70
C ALA A 290 4.74 4.69 -35.27
N ALA A 291 4.10 3.52 -35.17
CA ALA A 291 2.73 3.27 -35.62
C ALA A 291 1.70 3.25 -34.48
N ALA A 292 2.16 3.34 -33.22
CA ALA A 292 1.29 3.24 -32.05
C ALA A 292 0.29 4.40 -31.98
N LYS A 293 -0.99 4.06 -31.84
CA LYS A 293 -2.05 5.02 -31.58
C LYS A 293 -2.10 5.31 -30.08
N LEU A 294 -1.78 6.55 -29.71
CA LEU A 294 -1.72 6.98 -28.30
C LEU A 294 -2.93 7.85 -27.92
N ASP A 295 -4.06 7.58 -28.55
CA ASP A 295 -5.29 8.39 -28.47
C ASP A 295 -6.04 8.16 -27.14
N THR A 296 -5.77 7.05 -26.45
CA THR A 296 -6.34 6.73 -25.14
C THR A 296 -6.03 7.84 -24.15
N ARG A 297 -7.03 8.59 -23.73
CA ARG A 297 -6.90 9.57 -22.65
C ARG A 297 -6.94 8.85 -21.31
N LEU A 298 -5.87 8.98 -20.51
CA LEU A 298 -5.82 8.37 -19.19
C LEU A 298 -6.65 9.14 -18.15
N GLY A 299 -6.70 10.47 -18.25
CA GLY A 299 -7.43 11.32 -17.32
C GLY A 299 -7.00 11.04 -15.87
N ALA A 300 -7.97 10.93 -14.95
CA ALA A 300 -7.70 10.64 -13.54
C ALA A 300 -7.05 9.27 -13.30
N LYS A 301 -7.12 8.31 -14.24
CA LYS A 301 -6.50 6.98 -14.04
C LYS A 301 -4.98 7.09 -13.87
N ARG A 302 -4.34 8.07 -14.51
CA ARG A 302 -2.89 8.31 -14.35
C ARG A 302 -2.54 8.88 -12.97
N HIS A 303 -3.50 9.17 -12.10
CA HIS A 303 -3.23 9.60 -10.73
C HIS A 303 -3.14 8.41 -9.77
N ASP A 304 -3.45 7.20 -10.21
CA ASP A 304 -3.29 5.98 -9.40
C ASP A 304 -1.79 5.62 -9.29
N LEU A 305 -1.22 5.78 -8.10
CA LEU A 305 0.13 5.31 -7.77
C LEU A 305 0.11 3.84 -7.30
N GLY A 306 -1.07 3.27 -7.05
CA GLY A 306 -1.24 1.85 -6.78
C GLY A 306 -0.82 0.97 -7.95
N ALA A 307 -1.06 1.43 -9.18
CA ALA A 307 -0.64 0.75 -10.39
C ALA A 307 0.89 0.84 -10.55
N GLY A 308 1.56 -0.31 -10.50
CA GLY A 308 3.03 -0.39 -10.62
C GLY A 308 3.78 -0.24 -9.30
N ARG A 309 3.15 -0.39 -8.13
CA ARG A 309 3.92 -0.53 -6.88
C ARG A 309 4.53 -1.93 -6.81
N GLY A 310 5.87 -2.00 -6.76
CA GLY A 310 6.62 -3.24 -6.56
C GLY A 310 6.54 -3.81 -5.13
N VAL A 311 5.86 -3.09 -4.23
CA VAL A 311 5.65 -3.52 -2.84
C VAL A 311 4.18 -3.34 -2.49
N LEU A 312 3.60 -4.38 -1.89
CA LEU A 312 2.33 -4.34 -1.19
C LEU A 312 2.55 -4.66 0.27
N VAL A 313 1.90 -3.91 1.16
CA VAL A 313 1.81 -4.23 2.59
C VAL A 313 0.35 -4.10 3.00
N GLU A 314 -0.17 -5.10 3.67
CA GLU A 314 -1.49 -5.13 4.29
C GLU A 314 -1.33 -5.57 5.75
N THR A 315 -1.95 -4.83 6.67
CA THR A 315 -1.89 -5.05 8.13
C THR A 315 -3.27 -5.27 8.74
N PHE A 316 -4.29 -5.48 7.91
CA PHE A 316 -5.67 -5.77 8.29
C PHE A 316 -6.25 -4.78 9.31
N ALA A 317 -5.79 -3.53 9.27
CA ALA A 317 -6.21 -2.48 10.20
C ALA A 317 -7.70 -2.12 10.01
N ARG A 318 -8.25 -2.45 8.85
CA ARG A 318 -9.66 -2.22 8.52
C ARG A 318 -10.52 -3.42 8.91
N GLY A 319 -11.49 -3.22 9.79
CA GLY A 319 -12.44 -4.25 10.21
C GLY A 319 -13.40 -4.65 9.08
N ALA A 320 -13.80 -5.92 9.06
CA ALA A 320 -14.78 -6.44 8.12
C ALA A 320 -15.48 -7.67 8.71
N ASP A 321 -16.79 -7.58 8.97
CA ASP A 321 -17.56 -8.69 9.53
C ASP A 321 -17.65 -9.89 8.58
N THR A 322 -17.46 -9.67 7.28
CA THR A 322 -17.41 -10.71 6.24
C THR A 322 -16.49 -10.30 5.09
N LEU A 323 -15.83 -11.28 4.48
CA LEU A 323 -14.99 -11.11 3.29
C LEU A 323 -15.61 -11.64 1.99
N ALA A 324 -16.90 -11.99 1.96
CA ALA A 324 -17.54 -12.55 0.77
C ALA A 324 -17.41 -11.66 -0.50
N ALA A 325 -17.30 -10.34 -0.34
CA ALA A 325 -17.07 -9.39 -1.43
C ALA A 325 -15.57 -9.08 -1.69
N GLY A 326 -14.66 -9.76 -1.00
CA GLY A 326 -13.22 -9.48 -0.97
C GLY A 326 -12.81 -8.47 0.10
N TYR A 327 -11.51 -8.15 0.14
CA TYR A 327 -10.92 -7.21 1.08
C TYR A 327 -9.93 -6.27 0.38
N GLY A 328 -10.31 -5.02 0.16
CA GLY A 328 -9.48 -4.05 -0.56
C GLY A 328 -9.17 -4.56 -1.98
N ARG A 329 -7.90 -4.89 -2.24
CA ARG A 329 -7.48 -5.49 -3.52
C ARG A 329 -7.58 -7.01 -3.54
N PHE A 330 -7.77 -7.63 -2.38
CA PHE A 330 -7.83 -9.08 -2.25
C PHE A 330 -9.20 -9.63 -2.63
N LEU A 331 -9.17 -10.83 -3.19
CA LEU A 331 -10.30 -11.70 -3.51
C LEU A 331 -10.41 -12.76 -2.41
N TYR A 332 -11.62 -13.05 -1.98
CA TYR A 332 -11.88 -14.15 -1.07
C TYR A 332 -12.48 -15.33 -1.84
N GLU A 333 -11.97 -16.53 -1.58
CA GLU A 333 -12.37 -17.79 -2.20
C GLU A 333 -12.49 -18.87 -1.12
N ALA A 334 -13.53 -19.69 -1.17
CA ALA A 334 -13.70 -20.84 -0.28
C ALA A 334 -14.56 -21.93 -0.94
N ASP A 335 -14.24 -23.21 -0.70
CA ASP A 335 -14.96 -24.34 -1.32
C ASP A 335 -16.41 -24.49 -0.84
N ASN A 336 -16.67 -24.12 0.42
CA ASN A 336 -17.96 -24.30 1.10
C ASN A 336 -18.53 -23.00 1.66
N ASP A 337 -18.30 -21.87 0.99
CA ASP A 337 -18.69 -20.53 1.47
C ASP A 337 -18.17 -20.24 2.90
N GLY A 338 -16.98 -20.77 3.22
CA GLY A 338 -16.41 -20.68 4.56
C GLY A 338 -16.32 -19.23 5.04
N PRO A 339 -16.66 -18.93 6.31
CA PRO A 339 -16.61 -17.56 6.79
C PRO A 339 -15.18 -17.04 6.88
N ALA A 340 -15.01 -15.76 6.61
CA ALA A 340 -13.79 -15.03 6.92
C ALA A 340 -14.15 -13.60 7.32
N ARG A 341 -13.39 -13.05 8.26
CA ARG A 341 -13.60 -11.73 8.84
C ARG A 341 -12.26 -11.05 9.13
N VAL A 342 -12.28 -9.74 9.31
CA VAL A 342 -11.18 -8.97 9.88
C VAL A 342 -11.67 -8.31 11.16
N ALA A 343 -11.06 -8.67 12.28
CA ALA A 343 -11.38 -8.15 13.60
C ALA A 343 -10.09 -7.94 14.40
N ASP A 344 -10.06 -6.91 15.24
CA ASP A 344 -8.92 -6.58 16.11
C ASP A 344 -7.58 -6.43 15.35
N GLY A 345 -7.64 -5.90 14.12
CA GLY A 345 -6.46 -5.72 13.27
C GLY A 345 -5.94 -7.01 12.63
N GLN A 346 -6.73 -8.10 12.62
CA GLN A 346 -6.30 -9.40 12.13
C GLN A 346 -7.33 -10.03 11.19
N LEU A 347 -6.84 -10.59 10.09
CA LEU A 347 -7.62 -11.48 9.23
C LEU A 347 -7.82 -12.82 9.93
N ARG A 348 -9.05 -13.34 9.88
CA ARG A 348 -9.47 -14.63 10.43
C ARG A 348 -10.18 -15.43 9.35
N LEU A 349 -9.64 -16.60 9.03
CA LEU A 349 -10.28 -17.61 8.20
C LEU A 349 -10.88 -18.65 9.13
N ASP A 350 -12.20 -18.80 9.11
CA ASP A 350 -12.95 -19.45 10.17
C ASP A 350 -12.77 -20.98 10.16
N GLY A 351 -12.42 -21.50 11.34
CA GLY A 351 -12.21 -22.89 11.69
C GLY A 351 -13.46 -23.78 11.67
N ASP A 352 -14.61 -23.19 11.99
CA ASP A 352 -15.90 -23.88 12.15
C ASP A 352 -16.61 -24.02 10.79
N ASN A 353 -15.94 -24.73 9.88
CA ASN A 353 -16.40 -24.94 8.52
C ASN A 353 -16.19 -26.40 8.09
N PRO A 354 -16.99 -26.94 7.14
CA PRO A 354 -16.71 -28.23 6.53
C PRO A 354 -15.33 -28.28 5.88
N GLU A 355 -14.83 -29.51 5.68
CA GLU A 355 -13.53 -29.75 5.05
C GLU A 355 -13.43 -29.05 3.70
N GLY A 356 -12.39 -28.23 3.53
CA GLY A 356 -12.14 -27.47 2.31
C GLY A 356 -11.10 -26.39 2.50
N ASP A 357 -10.79 -25.69 1.41
CA ASP A 357 -9.87 -24.56 1.41
C ASP A 357 -10.62 -23.23 1.59
N GLN A 358 -9.98 -22.31 2.29
CA GLN A 358 -10.33 -20.89 2.37
C GLN A 358 -9.09 -20.07 2.04
N ARG A 359 -9.27 -19.01 1.27
CA ARG A 359 -8.16 -18.20 0.78
C ARG A 359 -8.54 -16.75 0.63
N LEU A 360 -7.73 -15.85 1.20
CA LEU A 360 -7.71 -14.46 0.80
C LEU A 360 -6.50 -14.23 -0.13
N ALA A 361 -6.75 -13.94 -1.41
CA ALA A 361 -5.74 -13.88 -2.46
C ALA A 361 -5.64 -12.52 -3.15
N ILE A 362 -4.43 -12.15 -3.57
CA ILE A 362 -4.21 -11.06 -4.53
C ILE A 362 -3.61 -11.62 -5.82
N THR A 363 -4.00 -11.02 -6.95
CA THR A 363 -3.45 -11.37 -8.26
C THR A 363 -2.48 -10.30 -8.76
N SER A 364 -1.57 -10.71 -9.63
CA SER A 364 -0.63 -9.83 -10.36
C SER A 364 -1.39 -8.78 -11.18
N GLN A 365 -2.54 -9.13 -11.74
CA GLN A 365 -3.41 -8.18 -12.43
C GLN A 365 -3.95 -7.09 -11.48
N ARG A 366 -4.28 -7.44 -10.23
CA ARG A 366 -4.80 -6.50 -9.23
C ARG A 366 -3.71 -5.69 -8.52
N MET A 367 -2.48 -6.21 -8.45
CA MET A 367 -1.35 -5.51 -7.82
C MET A 367 -0.58 -4.64 -8.81
N ILE A 368 -0.21 -5.18 -9.97
CA ILE A 368 0.71 -4.57 -10.93
C ILE A 368 0.16 -4.51 -12.37
N GLY A 369 -1.09 -4.92 -12.58
CA GLY A 369 -1.75 -4.84 -13.90
C GLY A 369 -1.24 -5.83 -14.95
N ARG A 370 -0.48 -6.85 -14.55
CA ARG A 370 0.11 -7.86 -15.45
C ARG A 370 -0.61 -9.19 -15.35
N ASP A 371 -0.45 -10.02 -16.38
CA ASP A 371 -1.00 -11.38 -16.40
C ASP A 371 -0.22 -12.36 -15.50
N ARG A 372 0.95 -11.96 -14.97
CA ARG A 372 1.80 -12.77 -14.08
C ARG A 372 2.74 -11.93 -13.22
N TRP A 373 3.25 -12.53 -12.15
CA TRP A 373 4.32 -11.93 -11.33
C TRP A 373 5.66 -11.87 -12.10
N PRO A 374 6.56 -10.94 -11.75
CA PRO A 374 7.97 -10.97 -12.17
C PRO A 374 8.67 -12.24 -11.71
N ASP A 375 9.79 -12.57 -12.33
CA ASP A 375 10.52 -13.82 -12.06
C ASP A 375 11.00 -13.95 -10.61
N ARG A 376 11.08 -12.86 -9.85
CA ARG A 376 11.46 -12.90 -8.44
C ARG A 376 10.46 -12.16 -7.57
N LEU A 377 10.14 -12.76 -6.43
CA LEU A 377 9.34 -12.13 -5.39
C LEU A 377 9.67 -12.69 -4.02
N GLU A 378 9.43 -11.89 -3.00
CA GLU A 378 9.45 -12.25 -1.59
C GLU A 378 8.07 -11.96 -0.98
N VAL A 379 7.45 -12.98 -0.37
CA VAL A 379 6.24 -12.85 0.43
C VAL A 379 6.61 -13.03 1.89
N ARG A 380 6.20 -12.08 2.74
CA ARG A 380 6.31 -12.19 4.20
C ARG A 380 4.93 -12.13 4.81
N VAL A 381 4.63 -13.06 5.69
CA VAL A 381 3.33 -13.13 6.36
C VAL A 381 3.55 -13.39 7.83
N LYS A 382 2.84 -12.66 8.68
CA LYS A 382 2.76 -12.95 10.11
C LYS A 382 1.44 -13.66 10.38
N LEU A 383 1.51 -14.92 10.78
CA LEU A 383 0.39 -15.87 10.82
C LEU A 383 0.46 -16.81 12.03
N GLY A 384 -0.70 -17.31 12.47
CA GLY A 384 -0.80 -18.27 13.56
C GLY A 384 -2.18 -18.93 13.60
N GLY A 385 -2.32 -20.01 14.38
CA GLY A 385 -3.61 -20.64 14.66
C GLY A 385 -4.14 -20.21 16.03
N GLU A 386 -5.45 -20.06 16.16
CA GLU A 386 -6.06 -19.86 17.48
C GLU A 386 -6.01 -21.11 18.36
N GLU A 387 -6.26 -20.93 19.65
CA GLU A 387 -6.48 -22.06 20.54
C GLU A 387 -7.73 -22.83 20.12
N GLY A 388 -7.65 -24.16 20.02
CA GLY A 388 -8.78 -24.97 19.60
C GLY A 388 -8.40 -26.40 19.19
N ASN A 389 -9.24 -27.02 18.36
CA ASN A 389 -8.99 -28.35 17.81
C ASN A 389 -7.83 -28.29 16.80
N ASN A 390 -6.74 -29.00 17.12
CA ASN A 390 -5.48 -28.97 16.36
C ASN A 390 -5.30 -30.20 15.47
N PHE A 391 -6.37 -30.84 15.02
CA PHE A 391 -6.27 -32.04 14.21
C PHE A 391 -6.86 -31.82 12.82
N GLY A 392 -6.09 -32.13 11.79
CA GLY A 392 -6.60 -32.27 10.42
C GLY A 392 -6.77 -30.96 9.61
N TRP A 393 -6.20 -29.85 10.04
CA TRP A 393 -6.18 -28.59 9.29
C TRP A 393 -4.80 -27.91 9.30
N HIS A 394 -4.54 -27.03 8.35
CA HIS A 394 -3.27 -26.35 8.18
C HIS A 394 -3.52 -24.87 7.84
N LEU A 395 -2.51 -24.04 8.08
CA LEU A 395 -2.45 -22.69 7.52
C LEU A 395 -1.13 -22.44 6.82
N GLY A 396 -1.09 -21.41 6.00
CA GLY A 396 0.13 -20.99 5.33
C GLY A 396 -0.12 -20.00 4.22
N VAL A 397 0.69 -20.09 3.17
CA VAL A 397 0.71 -19.14 2.06
C VAL A 397 0.81 -19.90 0.75
N SER A 398 0.09 -19.45 -0.27
CA SER A 398 0.27 -19.90 -1.65
C SER A 398 0.94 -18.87 -2.52
N VAL A 399 1.76 -19.34 -3.47
CA VAL A 399 2.32 -18.55 -4.58
C VAL A 399 2.11 -19.34 -5.87
N GLY A 400 1.38 -18.78 -6.83
CA GLY A 400 0.88 -19.53 -7.98
C GLY A 400 -0.07 -20.64 -7.52
N ARG A 401 0.15 -21.85 -8.00
CA ARG A 401 -0.57 -23.06 -7.58
C ARG A 401 0.10 -23.82 -6.42
N VAL A 402 1.19 -23.30 -5.85
CA VAL A 402 1.95 -23.97 -4.78
C VAL A 402 1.54 -23.39 -3.44
N LYS A 403 0.95 -24.20 -2.55
CA LYS A 403 0.72 -23.81 -1.15
C LYS A 403 1.72 -24.49 -0.22
N THR A 404 2.34 -23.70 0.63
CA THR A 404 3.25 -24.14 1.69
C THR A 404 2.57 -23.95 3.03
N LEU A 405 2.44 -25.04 3.78
CA LEU A 405 1.52 -25.14 4.90
C LEU A 405 2.23 -25.76 6.11
N PHE A 406 1.75 -25.44 7.30
CA PHE A 406 2.07 -26.17 8.52
C PHE A 406 0.84 -26.35 9.42
N HIS A 407 0.96 -27.29 10.35
CA HIS A 407 -0.05 -27.68 11.33
C HIS A 407 0.16 -26.94 12.65
N PRO A 408 -0.68 -25.96 13.02
CA PRO A 408 -0.54 -25.21 14.26
C PRO A 408 -0.97 -26.06 15.46
N GLY A 409 -0.20 -25.98 16.53
CA GLY A 409 -0.49 -26.66 17.81
C GLY A 409 -0.31 -28.19 17.79
N MET A 410 0.01 -28.80 16.64
CA MET A 410 0.27 -30.24 16.55
C MET A 410 1.73 -30.56 16.91
N ALA A 411 1.94 -31.66 17.64
CA ALA A 411 3.27 -32.18 17.89
C ALA A 411 4.01 -32.42 16.55
N ARG A 412 5.20 -31.83 16.41
CA ARG A 412 6.05 -31.78 15.19
C ARG A 412 5.65 -30.76 14.12
N GLY A 413 4.50 -30.09 14.24
CA GLY A 413 4.08 -29.00 13.35
C GLY A 413 3.82 -29.36 11.87
N TYR A 414 4.26 -30.53 11.39
CA TYR A 414 4.09 -31.07 10.03
C TYR A 414 4.03 -30.03 8.92
N PHE A 415 5.20 -29.64 8.43
CA PHE A 415 5.32 -28.77 7.26
C PHE A 415 5.16 -29.57 5.97
N ARG A 416 4.48 -28.99 4.97
CA ARG A 416 4.32 -29.58 3.64
C ARG A 416 4.20 -28.53 2.53
N ALA A 417 4.36 -28.98 1.30
CA ALA A 417 4.01 -28.20 0.11
C ALA A 417 3.15 -29.04 -0.83
N GLU A 418 2.06 -28.48 -1.34
CA GLU A 418 1.14 -29.18 -2.25
C GLU A 418 0.51 -28.21 -3.25
N THR A 419 -0.18 -28.73 -4.27
CA THR A 419 -0.93 -27.90 -5.22
C THR A 419 -2.24 -27.40 -4.62
N THR A 420 -2.70 -26.21 -5.03
CA THR A 420 -3.90 -25.55 -4.48
C THR A 420 -5.23 -26.18 -4.89
N ASP A 421 -5.26 -27.00 -5.94
CA ASP A 421 -6.48 -27.56 -6.55
C ASP A 421 -6.53 -29.09 -6.42
N GLY A 422 -5.44 -29.77 -6.77
CA GLY A 422 -5.36 -31.24 -6.71
C GLY A 422 -4.88 -31.79 -5.37
N HIS A 423 -4.34 -30.93 -4.48
CA HIS A 423 -3.58 -31.35 -3.29
C HIS A 423 -2.47 -32.35 -3.62
N ASP A 424 -1.85 -32.21 -4.81
CA ASP A 424 -0.73 -33.05 -5.22
C ASP A 424 0.49 -32.66 -4.39
N TYR A 425 1.05 -33.64 -3.66
CA TYR A 425 2.22 -33.39 -2.83
C TYR A 425 3.44 -32.99 -3.68
N ILE A 426 4.00 -31.84 -3.35
CA ILE A 426 5.30 -31.36 -3.84
C ILE A 426 6.38 -31.74 -2.82
N LEU A 427 6.10 -31.45 -1.54
CA LEU A 427 6.84 -31.97 -0.40
C LEU A 427 5.87 -32.73 0.50
N PRO A 428 6.17 -33.99 0.86
CA PRO A 428 5.37 -34.72 1.83
C PRO A 428 5.47 -34.06 3.22
N ASN A 429 4.66 -34.52 4.16
CA ASN A 429 4.71 -34.04 5.54
C ASN A 429 6.09 -34.30 6.16
N GLU A 430 6.69 -33.26 6.73
CA GLU A 430 7.96 -33.30 7.42
C GLU A 430 7.88 -32.64 8.80
N ASP A 431 8.66 -33.14 9.75
CA ASP A 431 8.75 -32.56 11.09
C ASP A 431 9.40 -31.17 11.03
N MET A 432 8.76 -30.20 11.67
CA MET A 432 9.29 -28.84 11.82
C MET A 432 10.40 -28.79 12.87
N SER A 433 11.23 -27.74 12.78
CA SER A 433 12.31 -27.49 13.73
C SER A 433 11.84 -26.97 15.09
N PHE A 434 10.55 -26.63 15.20
CA PHE A 434 9.86 -26.23 16.41
C PHE A 434 8.38 -26.62 16.29
N VAL A 435 7.65 -26.63 17.41
CA VAL A 435 6.20 -26.79 17.41
C VAL A 435 5.57 -25.40 17.25
N PRO A 436 4.90 -25.09 16.13
CA PRO A 436 4.20 -23.81 15.98
C PRO A 436 3.05 -23.77 16.99
N ALA A 437 3.17 -22.92 18.00
CA ALA A 437 2.24 -22.92 19.12
C ALA A 437 0.95 -22.15 18.77
N ASN A 438 -0.19 -22.64 19.23
CA ASN A 438 -1.43 -21.87 19.15
C ASN A 438 -1.32 -20.55 19.92
N GLY A 439 -2.05 -19.54 19.47
CA GLY A 439 -2.04 -18.21 20.05
C GLY A 439 -0.70 -17.47 19.86
N VAL A 440 0.24 -18.04 19.11
CA VAL A 440 1.52 -17.41 18.79
C VAL A 440 1.60 -17.11 17.30
N MET A 441 1.93 -15.86 17.00
CA MET A 441 2.21 -15.42 15.64
C MET A 441 3.63 -15.79 15.24
N HIS A 442 3.73 -16.48 14.12
CA HIS A 442 4.97 -16.87 13.45
C HIS A 442 5.17 -15.99 12.21
N GLU A 443 6.41 -15.84 11.74
CA GLU A 443 6.68 -15.16 10.46
C GLU A 443 7.07 -16.20 9.42
N MET A 444 6.31 -16.27 8.33
CA MET A 444 6.63 -17.07 7.15
C MET A 444 7.16 -16.16 6.04
N ILE A 445 8.33 -16.49 5.52
CA ILE A 445 9.00 -15.80 4.43
C ILE A 445 9.14 -16.79 3.28
N ILE A 446 8.63 -16.44 2.10
CA ILE A 446 8.72 -17.24 0.89
C ILE A 446 9.39 -16.40 -0.17
N LYS A 447 10.55 -16.83 -0.63
CA LYS A 447 11.22 -16.30 -1.80
C LYS A 447 10.99 -17.24 -2.96
N VAL A 448 10.51 -16.71 -4.07
CA VAL A 448 10.29 -17.49 -5.29
C VAL A 448 11.13 -16.89 -6.41
N LYS A 449 11.86 -17.77 -7.11
CA LYS A 449 12.59 -17.43 -8.32
C LYS A 449 12.12 -18.33 -9.46
N ARG A 450 11.37 -17.78 -10.39
CA ARG A 450 10.95 -18.46 -11.62
C ARG A 450 12.14 -18.67 -12.54
N THR A 451 12.15 -19.83 -13.20
CA THR A 451 13.14 -20.21 -14.20
C THR A 451 12.42 -20.77 -15.43
N GLY A 452 13.15 -21.04 -16.52
CA GLY A 452 12.57 -21.73 -17.68
C GLY A 452 12.08 -23.15 -17.38
N ALA A 453 12.50 -23.75 -16.27
CA ALA A 453 12.14 -25.10 -15.85
C ALA A 453 11.06 -25.14 -14.75
N GLY A 454 10.47 -24.00 -14.38
CA GLY A 454 9.48 -23.88 -13.32
C GLY A 454 9.87 -22.81 -12.31
N ALA A 455 10.04 -23.13 -11.03
CA ALA A 455 10.51 -22.17 -10.02
C ALA A 455 11.27 -22.81 -8.85
N ASP A 456 12.20 -22.04 -8.30
CA ASP A 456 12.88 -22.33 -7.03
C ASP A 456 12.13 -21.63 -5.89
N PHE A 457 11.82 -22.36 -4.83
CA PHE A 457 11.20 -21.85 -3.60
C PHE A 457 12.22 -21.94 -2.46
N ASP A 458 12.39 -20.84 -1.70
CA ASP A 458 13.07 -20.78 -0.41
C ASP A 458 12.06 -20.30 0.63
N VAL A 459 11.67 -21.21 1.52
CA VAL A 459 10.66 -21.01 2.56
C VAL A 459 11.32 -21.04 3.92
N THR A 460 11.13 -19.98 4.70
CA THR A 460 11.55 -19.90 6.10
C THR A 460 10.33 -19.61 6.97
N VAL A 461 10.13 -20.41 8.02
CA VAL A 461 9.17 -20.13 9.09
C VAL A 461 9.96 -19.82 10.37
N ASN A 462 9.89 -18.58 10.82
CA ASN A 462 10.49 -18.11 12.06
C ASN A 462 9.55 -18.39 13.24
N ASP A 463 10.08 -18.96 14.31
CA ASP A 463 9.33 -19.20 15.53
C ASP A 463 9.03 -17.87 16.25
N GLY A 464 7.75 -17.60 16.54
CA GLY A 464 7.32 -16.43 17.30
C GLY A 464 7.83 -16.39 18.73
N LYS A 465 8.31 -17.52 19.28
CA LYS A 465 8.96 -17.59 20.59
C LYS A 465 10.49 -17.50 20.52
N GLY A 466 11.07 -17.28 19.34
CA GLY A 466 12.52 -17.12 19.17
C GLY A 466 13.31 -18.43 19.07
N GLY A 467 12.65 -19.56 18.79
CA GLY A 467 13.30 -20.83 18.48
C GLY A 467 14.00 -20.85 17.11
N LYS A 468 14.66 -21.97 16.81
CA LYS A 468 15.37 -22.16 15.53
C LYS A 468 14.37 -22.15 14.37
N PRO A 469 14.54 -21.30 13.35
CA PRO A 469 13.66 -21.28 12.18
C PRO A 469 13.63 -22.62 11.46
N HIS A 470 12.46 -22.96 10.91
CA HIS A 470 12.31 -24.06 9.97
C HIS A 470 12.57 -23.54 8.55
N ARG A 471 13.41 -24.22 7.76
CA ARG A 471 13.79 -23.80 6.40
C ARG A 471 13.62 -24.93 5.41
N LYS A 472 13.08 -24.62 4.23
CA LYS A 472 12.93 -25.57 3.12
C LYS A 472 13.20 -24.89 1.79
N GLU A 473 14.04 -25.55 0.99
CA GLU A 473 14.28 -25.20 -0.40
C GLU A 473 13.79 -26.35 -1.28
N PHE A 474 13.05 -26.04 -2.35
CA PHE A 474 12.57 -27.04 -3.29
C PHE A 474 12.27 -26.41 -4.65
N GLN A 475 12.16 -27.25 -5.67
CA GLN A 475 11.84 -26.85 -7.03
C GLN A 475 10.47 -27.38 -7.41
N VAL A 476 9.77 -26.62 -8.27
CA VAL A 476 8.48 -27.02 -8.84
C VAL A 476 8.53 -26.92 -10.36
N THR A 477 7.81 -27.79 -11.06
CA THR A 477 7.66 -27.72 -12.51
C THR A 477 6.73 -26.57 -12.94
N PRO A 478 6.71 -26.16 -14.22
CA PRO A 478 5.76 -25.16 -14.70
C PRO A 478 4.31 -25.56 -14.46
N GLU A 479 3.97 -26.85 -14.59
CA GLU A 479 2.64 -27.37 -14.35
C GLU A 479 2.23 -27.24 -12.87
N GLN A 480 3.15 -27.59 -11.96
CA GLN A 480 2.95 -27.43 -10.52
C GLN A 480 2.85 -25.96 -10.09
N LEU A 481 3.58 -25.06 -10.74
CA LEU A 481 3.56 -23.62 -10.47
C LEU A 481 2.27 -22.95 -10.98
N GLY A 482 1.74 -23.42 -12.12
CA GLY A 482 0.62 -22.78 -12.81
C GLY A 482 0.98 -21.42 -13.41
N ASP A 483 -0.01 -20.53 -13.48
CA ASP A 483 0.12 -19.23 -14.15
C ASP A 483 1.07 -18.25 -13.45
N PHE A 484 1.43 -18.54 -12.19
CA PHE A 484 2.31 -17.71 -11.36
C PHE A 484 1.81 -16.25 -11.29
N ASP A 485 0.52 -16.10 -11.02
CA ASP A 485 -0.20 -14.82 -11.09
C ASP A 485 -0.96 -14.50 -9.80
N ARG A 486 -0.91 -15.37 -8.79
CA ARG A 486 -1.63 -15.21 -7.52
C ARG A 486 -0.77 -15.48 -6.29
N ILE A 487 -1.08 -14.82 -5.17
CA ILE A 487 -0.53 -15.07 -3.84
C ILE A 487 -1.71 -15.12 -2.86
N GLY A 488 -1.79 -16.14 -2.02
CA GLY A 488 -2.92 -16.39 -1.11
C GLY A 488 -2.50 -16.62 0.34
N LEU A 489 -3.35 -16.16 1.27
CA LEU A 489 -3.32 -16.53 2.68
C LEU A 489 -4.26 -17.71 2.88
N GLU A 490 -3.76 -18.84 3.36
CA GLU A 490 -4.43 -20.14 3.29
C GLU A 490 -4.90 -20.63 4.65
N ARG A 491 -6.13 -21.15 4.69
CA ARG A 491 -6.58 -22.15 5.66
C ARG A 491 -7.06 -23.37 4.87
N SER A 492 -6.57 -24.55 5.20
CA SER A 492 -6.85 -25.77 4.44
C SER A 492 -7.11 -26.96 5.36
N GLY A 493 -8.17 -27.72 5.07
CA GLY A 493 -8.47 -28.99 5.75
C GLY A 493 -9.77 -28.96 6.54
N ARG A 494 -9.86 -29.81 7.56
CA ARG A 494 -11.09 -30.08 8.33
C ARG A 494 -11.46 -28.95 9.29
N THR A 495 -12.64 -29.09 9.88
CA THR A 495 -13.09 -28.28 11.01
C THR A 495 -12.04 -28.25 12.13
N GLY A 496 -11.67 -27.06 12.57
CA GLY A 496 -10.52 -26.80 13.42
C GLY A 496 -10.61 -25.43 14.07
N ALA A 497 -9.47 -24.87 14.49
CA ALA A 497 -9.42 -23.47 14.92
C ALA A 497 -9.29 -22.51 13.73
N ASP A 498 -9.48 -21.22 14.00
CA ASP A 498 -9.29 -20.16 13.02
C ASP A 498 -7.80 -20.06 12.61
N ALA A 499 -7.55 -19.84 11.32
CA ALA A 499 -6.26 -19.33 10.87
C ALA A 499 -6.27 -17.81 10.96
N VAL A 500 -5.24 -17.24 11.58
CA VAL A 500 -5.16 -15.81 11.87
C VAL A 500 -3.93 -15.20 11.22
N PHE A 501 -4.09 -14.03 10.61
CA PHE A 501 -3.03 -13.31 9.92
C PHE A 501 -3.00 -11.85 10.38
N ASP A 502 -1.83 -11.41 10.83
CA ASP A 502 -1.58 -10.05 11.31
C ASP A 502 -1.14 -9.12 10.16
N SER A 503 -0.37 -9.65 9.21
CA SER A 503 0.05 -8.87 8.05
C SER A 503 0.53 -9.75 6.89
N ILE A 504 0.50 -9.17 5.69
CA ILE A 504 1.18 -9.67 4.49
C ILE A 504 1.98 -8.53 3.85
N SER A 505 3.22 -8.82 3.46
CA SER A 505 4.05 -7.98 2.61
C SER A 505 4.47 -8.77 1.39
N ILE A 506 4.21 -8.24 0.19
CA ILE A 506 4.69 -8.79 -1.07
C ILE A 506 5.69 -7.78 -1.63
N ARG A 507 6.93 -8.19 -1.79
CA ARG A 507 7.97 -7.42 -2.48
C ARG A 507 8.31 -8.14 -3.76
N LEU A 508 8.16 -7.45 -4.86
CA LEU A 508 8.56 -7.93 -6.15
C LEU A 508 10.00 -7.50 -6.42
N GLU A 509 10.79 -8.43 -6.93
CA GLU A 509 12.20 -8.22 -7.23
C GLU A 509 12.41 -8.26 -8.75
N PRO A 510 13.36 -7.48 -9.26
CA PRO A 510 13.67 -7.48 -10.69
C PRO A 510 14.30 -8.77 -11.20
#